data_AF-G8THJ2-F1
#
_entry.id   AF-G8THJ2-F1
#
_cell.length_a   1.000
_cell.length_b   1.000
_cell.length_c   1.000
_cell.angle_alpha   90.00
_cell.angle_beta   90.00
_cell.angle_gamma   90.00
#
_symmetry.space_group_name_H-M   'P 1'
#
loop_
_entity.id
_entity.type
_entity.pdbx_description
1 polymer ?
#
loop_
_entity_poly.entity_id
_entity_poly.type
_entity_poly.pdbx_seq_one_letter_code
_entity_poly.pdbx_strand_id
1 'polypeptide(L)' 'MLNLDHKRLNVYEYALKLVKEVYSLTNYFPADERFGLVSQLRRAAVSLCSNIAECAAKSQLQIAEGFMK' A
#
# COMPACT_ATOMS: atom_id res chain seq x y z
N MET A 1 -17.09 -22.76 18.44
CA MET A 1 -16.27 -22.67 17.22
C MET A 1 -16.94 -21.67 16.29
N LEU A 2 -16.48 -20.42 16.30
CA LEU A 2 -17.01 -19.37 15.42
C LEU A 2 -16.00 -19.18 14.29
N ASN A 3 -16.35 -19.69 13.12
CA ASN A 3 -15.57 -19.53 11.90
C ASN A 3 -15.89 -18.14 11.30
N LEU A 4 -14.85 -17.34 11.08
CA LEU A 4 -14.95 -15.94 10.66
C LEU A 4 -14.08 -15.74 9.42
N ASP A 5 -14.66 -16.02 8.25
CA ASP A 5 -14.05 -15.97 6.90
C ASP A 5 -13.68 -14.55 6.39
N HIS A 6 -13.59 -13.54 7.26
CA HIS A 6 -13.12 -12.19 6.92
C HIS A 6 -11.66 -11.91 7.38
N LYS A 7 -11.02 -12.87 8.04
CA LYS A 7 -9.75 -12.68 8.77
C LYS A 7 -8.45 -12.60 7.94
N ARG A 8 -8.50 -12.30 6.64
CA ARG A 8 -7.27 -12.33 5.80
C ARG A 8 -7.13 -11.21 4.77
N LEU A 9 -7.65 -10.02 5.04
CA LEU A 9 -7.19 -8.83 4.32
C LEU A 9 -5.89 -8.34 4.96
N ASN A 10 -4.76 -8.93 4.58
CA ASN A 10 -3.45 -8.37 4.93
C ASN A 10 -3.18 -7.14 4.04
N VAL A 11 -3.89 -6.04 4.31
CA VAL A 11 -3.81 -4.77 3.56
C VAL A 11 -2.37 -4.27 3.46
N TYR A 12 -1.56 -4.52 4.50
CA TYR A 12 -0.13 -4.21 4.49
C TYR A 12 0.65 -5.07 3.48
N GLU A 13 0.38 -6.38 3.39
CA GLU A 13 0.96 -7.23 2.34
C GLU A 13 0.57 -6.77 0.93
N TYR A 14 -0.68 -6.35 0.72
CA TYR A 14 -1.11 -5.80 -0.57
C TYR A 14 -0.39 -4.49 -0.89
N ALA A 15 -0.21 -3.61 0.08
CA ALA A 15 0.57 -2.38 -0.10
C ALA A 15 2.04 -2.67 -0.43
N LEU A 16 2.66 -3.66 0.23
CA LEU A 16 4.02 -4.10 -0.10
C LEU A 16 4.12 -4.70 -1.50
N LYS A 17 3.12 -5.47 -1.95
CA LYS A 17 3.04 -5.97 -3.33
C LYS A 17 2.93 -4.82 -4.33
N LEU A 18 2.06 -3.84 -4.05
CA LEU A 18 1.90 -2.64 -4.89
C LEU A 18 3.22 -1.87 -5.02
N VAL A 19 3.97 -1.67 -3.93
CA VAL A 19 5.29 -1.03 -4.00
C VAL A 19 6.21 -1.78 -4.96
N LYS A 20 6.30 -3.12 -4.84
CA LYS A 20 7.14 -3.93 -5.73
C LYS A 20 6.70 -3.79 -7.18
N GLU A 21 5.39 -3.82 -7.45
CA GLU A 21 4.83 -3.68 -8.80
C GLU A 21 5.12 -2.29 -9.38
N VAL A 22 4.93 -1.22 -8.61
CA VAL A 22 5.25 0.16 -9.03
C VAL A 22 6.74 0.29 -9.35
N TYR A 23 7.63 -0.27 -8.52
CA TYR A 23 9.07 -0.26 -8.80
C TYR A 23 9.40 -1.02 -10.10
N SER A 24 8.83 -2.20 -10.29
CA SER A 24 8.99 -3.00 -11.51
C SER A 24 8.46 -2.29 -12.75
N LEU A 25 7.26 -1.73 -12.69
CA LEU A 25 6.62 -1.02 -13.81
C LEU A 25 7.41 0.22 -14.20
N THR A 26 7.82 1.03 -13.22
CA THR A 26 8.57 2.27 -13.47
C THR A 26 9.98 2.06 -14.00
N ASN A 27 10.52 0.83 -13.98
CA ASN A 27 11.79 0.52 -14.63
C ASN A 27 11.70 0.55 -16.18
N TYR A 28 10.49 0.47 -16.74
CA TYR A 28 10.26 0.52 -18.19
C TYR A 28 9.97 1.94 -18.70
N PHE A 29 9.96 2.95 -17.83
CA PHE A 29 9.68 4.32 -18.22
C PHE A 29 10.92 4.98 -18.87
N PRO A 30 10.74 5.98 -19.74
CA PRO A 30 11.85 6.74 -20.30
C PRO A 30 12.74 7.34 -19.21
N ALA A 31 14.04 7.48 -19.50
CA ALA A 31 15.01 8.01 -18.54
C ALA A 31 14.65 9.44 -18.06
N ASP A 32 14.05 10.24 -18.94
CA ASP A 32 13.64 11.62 -18.66
C ASP A 32 12.53 11.69 -17.58
N GLU A 33 11.76 10.62 -17.39
CA GLU A 33 10.71 10.53 -16.36
C GLU A 33 11.25 10.16 -14.98
N ARG A 34 12.55 9.87 -14.85
CA ARG A 34 13.18 9.43 -13.59
C ARG A 34 12.87 10.38 -12.43
N PHE A 35 12.96 11.69 -12.67
CA PHE A 35 12.71 12.71 -11.66
C PHE A 35 11.25 13.22 -11.66
N GLY A 36 10.50 12.93 -12.73
CA GLY A 36 9.07 13.21 -12.87
C GLY A 36 8.21 12.05 -12.37
N LEU A 37 7.56 11.33 -13.30
CA LEU A 37 6.56 10.30 -12.98
C LEU A 37 7.14 9.16 -12.12
N VAL A 38 8.36 8.71 -12.39
CA VAL A 38 8.98 7.59 -11.64
C VAL A 38 9.13 7.95 -10.16
N SER A 39 9.65 9.14 -9.86
CA SER A 39 9.83 9.63 -8.49
C SER A 39 8.49 9.84 -7.77
N GLN A 40 7.48 10.35 -8.46
CA GLN A 40 6.15 10.57 -7.89
C GLN A 40 5.44 9.25 -7.55
N LEU A 41 5.41 8.31 -8.49
CA LEU A 41 4.73 7.01 -8.30
C LEU A 41 5.39 6.19 -7.19
N ARG A 42 6.72 6.10 -7.16
CA ARG A 42 7.44 5.35 -6.13
C ARG A 42 7.22 5.93 -4.74
N ARG A 43 7.25 7.26 -4.59
CA ARG A 43 6.97 7.92 -3.30
C ARG A 43 5.53 7.73 -2.84
N ALA A 44 4.57 7.82 -3.75
CA ALA A 44 3.16 7.58 -3.44
C ALA A 44 2.93 6.14 -2.95
N ALA A 45 3.51 5.14 -3.64
CA ALA A 45 3.39 3.74 -3.24
C ALA A 45 4.01 3.47 -1.86
N VAL A 46 5.20 4.03 -1.58
CA VAL A 46 5.85 3.90 -0.26
C VAL A 46 5.05 4.60 0.83
N SER A 47 4.48 5.78 0.54
CA SER A 47 3.64 6.52 1.48
C SER A 47 2.41 5.73 1.92
N LEU A 48 1.81 4.92 1.04
CA LEU A 48 0.71 4.02 1.42
C LEU A 48 1.11 3.06 2.54
N CYS A 49 2.26 2.40 2.43
CA CYS A 49 2.77 1.51 3.47
C CYS A 49 3.01 2.24 4.80
N SER A 50 3.60 3.43 4.75
CA SER A 50 3.83 4.25 5.94
C SER A 50 2.54 4.67 6.62
N ASN A 51 1.53 5.10 5.85
CA ASN A 51 0.21 5.47 6.38
C ASN A 51 -0.48 4.27 7.03
N ILE A 52 -0.44 3.08 6.42
CA ILE A 52 -1.00 1.86 7.01
C ILE A 52 -0.29 1.53 8.32
N ALA A 53 1.05 1.58 8.36
CA ALA A 53 1.82 1.31 9.56
C ALA A 53 1.53 2.31 10.68
N GLU A 54 1.41 3.60 10.36
CA GLU A 54 1.06 4.65 11.30
C GLU A 54 -0.36 4.46 11.86
N CYS A 55 -1.34 4.16 11.00
CA CYS A 55 -2.71 3.85 11.42
C CYS A 55 -2.78 2.60 12.31
N ALA A 56 -1.90 1.61 12.08
CA ALA A 56 -1.82 0.39 12.88
C ALA A 56 -1.31 0.71 14.28
N ALA A 57 -0.22 1.49 14.36
CA ALA A 57 0.36 1.94 15.61
C ALA A 57 -0.61 2.80 16.44
N LYS A 58 -1.46 3.59 15.77
CA LYS A 58 -2.49 4.43 16.42
C LYS A 58 -3.80 3.70 16.74
N SER A 59 -3.90 2.38 16.51
CA SER A 59 -5.13 1.58 16.67
C SER A 59 -6.33 2.06 15.85
N GLN A 60 -6.12 2.90 14.82
CA GLN A 60 -7.18 3.42 13.94
C GLN A 60 -7.54 2.43 12.82
N LEU A 61 -6.69 1.43 12.59
CA LEU A 61 -6.92 0.40 11.57
C LEU A 61 -8.17 -0.45 11.86
N GLN A 62 -8.56 -0.57 13.14
CA GLN A 62 -9.80 -1.24 13.55
C GLN A 62 -11.07 -0.46 13.13
N ILE A 63 -10.95 0.84 12.83
CA ILE A 63 -12.06 1.73 12.43
C ILE A 63 -12.22 1.74 10.90
N ALA A 64 -11.14 1.56 10.14
CA ALA A 64 -11.19 1.51 8.67
C ALA A 64 -11.92 0.26 8.13
N GLU A 65 -11.99 -0.83 8.93
CA GLU A 65 -12.77 -2.04 8.62
C GLU A 65 -14.29 -1.76 8.50
N GLY A 66 -14.77 -0.62 9.00
CA GLY A 66 -16.16 -0.17 8.84
C GLY A 66 -16.46 0.60 7.55
N PHE A 67 -15.44 1.16 6.88
CA PHE A 67 -15.61 2.04 5.71
C PHE A 67 -15.43 1.33 4.35
N MET A 68 -14.94 0.09 4.35
CA MET A 68 -14.83 -0.76 3.16
C MET A 68 -15.90 -1.88 3.12
N LYS A 69 -17.05 -1.65 3.75
CA LYS A 69 -18.27 -2.45 3.56
C LYS A 69 -19.28 -1.68 2.72
#